data_AF-A0A345NU24-F1
#
_entry.id   AF-A0A345NU24-F1
#
_cell.length_a   1.000
_cell.length_b   1.000
_cell.length_c   1.000
_cell.angle_alpha   90.00
_cell.angle_beta   90.00
_cell.angle_gamma   90.00
#
_symmetry.space_group_name_H-M   'P 1'
#
loop_
_entity.id
_entity.type
_entity.pdbx_description
1 polymer ?
#
loop_
_entity_poly.entity_id
_entity_poly.type
_entity_poly.pdbx_seq_one_letter_code
_entity_poly.pdbx_strand_id
1 'polypeptide(L)'
;MVAGKNIVHSDVVTAATKDALIRRGVKIEDIAKIVYEMQVPYNKGLSLEQCIDSVEAVLRKRELQHAILVGVELDEIAERGQLSAPLQQIVESDEGLFGVDETIALGAVYTYGSIAVTTFGHLDKNKIGIINDLDTKKGIGIHTFLDDLVASVAACAASRIAHRTRDLQEAGLTFEDVQNGNA
;
A
#
# COMPACT_ATOMS: atom_id res chain seq x y z
N MET A 1 24.26 4.49 32.61
CA MET A 1 24.68 4.12 31.24
C MET A 1 23.41 3.74 30.49
N VAL A 2 22.96 4.57 29.56
CA VAL A 2 21.80 4.23 28.72
C VAL A 2 22.30 3.19 27.72
N ALA A 3 21.80 1.96 27.81
CA ALA A 3 22.04 0.94 26.81
C ALA A 3 21.73 1.55 25.43
N GLY A 4 22.69 1.50 24.50
CA GLY A 4 22.53 2.07 23.17
C GLY A 4 21.21 1.57 22.58
N LYS A 5 20.36 2.49 22.12
CA LYS A 5 19.12 2.14 21.43
C LYS A 5 19.49 1.20 20.27
N ASN A 6 18.97 -0.03 20.27
CA ASN A 6 19.11 -0.94 19.14
C ASN A 6 18.30 -0.35 17.97
N ILE A 7 18.97 0.39 17.09
CA ILE A 7 18.37 0.97 15.89
C ILE A 7 18.29 -0.14 14.84
N VAL A 8 17.07 -0.45 14.39
CA VAL A 8 16.85 -1.40 13.29
C VAL A 8 17.18 -0.72 11.95
N HIS A 9 17.99 -1.38 11.12
CA HIS A 9 18.39 -0.84 9.82
C HIS A 9 17.22 -0.83 8.83
N SER A 10 17.19 0.14 7.90
CA SER A 10 16.09 0.29 6.93
C SER A 10 15.89 -0.94 6.06
N ASP A 11 16.97 -1.64 5.72
CA ASP A 11 16.89 -2.81 4.84
C ASP A 11 16.19 -3.99 5.53
N VAL A 12 16.41 -4.13 6.84
CA VAL A 12 15.72 -5.13 7.67
C VAL A 12 14.22 -4.81 7.74
N VAL A 13 13.86 -3.53 7.95
CA VAL A 13 12.46 -3.10 7.96
C VAL A 13 11.81 -3.33 6.59
N THR A 14 12.51 -3.00 5.50
CA THR A 14 12.03 -3.18 4.12
C THR A 14 11.77 -4.66 3.83
N ALA A 15 12.70 -5.55 4.19
CA ALA A 15 12.54 -6.99 4.02
C ALA A 15 11.33 -7.50 4.83
N ALA A 16 11.24 -7.12 6.11
CA ALA A 16 10.13 -7.51 6.97
C ALA A 16 8.76 -7.04 6.43
N THR A 17 8.67 -5.83 5.87
CA THR A 17 7.44 -5.32 5.25
C THR A 17 7.05 -6.14 4.03
N LYS A 18 8.01 -6.51 3.16
CA LYS A 18 7.72 -7.36 2.00
C LYS A 18 7.28 -8.76 2.41
N ASP A 19 7.97 -9.34 3.39
CA ASP A 19 7.62 -10.64 3.94
C ASP A 19 6.22 -10.60 4.59
N ALA A 20 5.85 -9.48 5.22
CA ALA A 20 4.53 -9.24 5.79
C ALA A 20 3.40 -9.20 4.74
N LEU A 21 3.64 -8.59 3.59
CA LEU A 21 2.67 -8.61 2.49
C LEU A 21 2.55 -10.01 1.89
N ILE A 22 3.69 -10.66 1.62
CA ILE A 22 3.74 -12.00 0.99
C ILE A 22 3.08 -13.05 1.88
N ARG A 23 3.37 -13.06 3.20
CA ARG A 23 2.77 -14.02 4.14
C ARG A 23 1.25 -13.86 4.26
N ARG A 24 0.73 -12.68 3.92
CA ARG A 24 -0.71 -12.38 3.86
C ARG A 24 -1.30 -12.52 2.45
N GLY A 25 -0.54 -13.10 1.52
CA GLY A 25 -1.01 -13.42 0.17
C GLY A 25 -0.96 -12.26 -0.81
N VAL A 26 -0.35 -11.12 -0.46
CA VAL A 26 -0.25 -9.95 -1.33
C VAL A 26 1.12 -9.89 -1.99
N LYS A 27 1.15 -9.99 -3.33
CA LYS A 27 2.38 -9.77 -4.10
C LYS A 27 2.47 -8.33 -4.60
N ILE A 28 3.69 -7.87 -4.85
CA ILE A 28 3.95 -6.53 -5.40
C ILE A 28 3.24 -6.34 -6.74
N GLU A 29 3.22 -7.39 -7.56
CA GLU A 29 2.55 -7.40 -8.86
C GLU A 29 1.03 -7.20 -8.74
N ASP A 30 0.42 -7.65 -7.65
CA ASP A 30 -1.02 -7.49 -7.45
C ASP A 30 -1.39 -6.04 -7.14
N ILE A 31 -0.55 -5.36 -6.34
CA ILE A 31 -0.65 -3.92 -6.11
C ILE A 31 -0.35 -3.15 -7.40
N ALA A 32 0.67 -3.56 -8.16
CA ALA A 32 1.05 -2.90 -9.39
C ALA A 32 -0.05 -2.96 -10.48
N LYS A 33 -0.85 -4.03 -10.52
CA LYS A 33 -2.02 -4.12 -11.43
C LYS A 33 -3.07 -3.06 -11.10
N ILE A 34 -3.33 -2.81 -9.82
CA ILE A 34 -4.24 -1.74 -9.37
C ILE A 34 -3.69 -0.38 -9.82
N VAL A 35 -2.40 -0.14 -9.56
CA VAL A 35 -1.72 1.10 -9.99
C VAL A 35 -1.81 1.28 -11.50
N TYR A 36 -1.59 0.21 -12.27
CA TYR A 36 -1.69 0.23 -13.72
C TYR A 36 -3.09 0.59 -14.19
N GLU A 37 -4.13 -0.05 -13.64
CA GLU A 37 -5.53 0.25 -13.96
C GLU A 37 -5.88 1.72 -13.68
N MET A 38 -5.42 2.24 -12.53
CA MET A 38 -5.65 3.63 -12.14
C MET A 38 -4.93 4.65 -13.04
N GLN A 39 -3.80 4.26 -13.64
CA GLN A 39 -2.90 5.21 -14.31
C GLN A 39 -2.88 5.07 -15.84
N VAL A 40 -3.19 3.91 -16.41
CA VAL A 40 -3.16 3.69 -17.86
C VAL A 40 -4.08 4.62 -18.66
N PRO A 41 -5.26 5.09 -18.17
CA PRO A 41 -6.09 6.03 -18.93
C PRO A 41 -5.42 7.39 -19.15
N TYR A 42 -4.44 7.75 -18.31
CA TYR A 42 -3.77 9.05 -18.32
C TYR A 42 -2.35 8.99 -18.87
N ASN A 43 -1.75 7.80 -18.93
CA ASN A 43 -0.34 7.59 -19.18
C ASN A 43 -0.12 6.65 -20.36
N LYS A 44 -0.03 7.23 -21.57
CA LYS A 44 0.28 6.46 -22.78
C LYS A 44 1.67 5.80 -22.65
N GLY A 45 1.75 4.51 -22.95
CA GLY A 45 2.98 3.75 -22.88
C GLY A 45 3.40 3.35 -21.46
N LEU A 46 2.55 3.60 -20.45
CA LEU A 46 2.79 3.05 -19.12
C LEU A 46 2.79 1.52 -19.20
N SER A 47 3.73 0.90 -18.50
CA SER A 47 3.86 -0.55 -18.39
C SER A 47 3.68 -1.02 -16.96
N LEU A 48 3.34 -2.31 -16.81
CA LEU A 48 3.23 -2.93 -15.49
C LEU A 48 4.57 -2.90 -14.73
N GLU A 49 5.71 -3.03 -15.43
CA GLU A 49 7.05 -2.95 -14.83
C GLU A 49 7.29 -1.58 -14.17
N GLN A 50 6.91 -0.49 -14.84
CA GLN A 50 7.00 0.86 -14.27
C GLN A 50 6.08 1.04 -13.05
N CYS A 51 4.94 0.35 -13.02
CA CYS A 51 4.07 0.30 -11.85
C CYS A 51 4.72 -0.47 -10.69
N ILE A 52 5.33 -1.63 -10.97
CA ILE A 52 6.10 -2.41 -9.99
C ILE A 52 7.23 -1.55 -9.39
N ASP A 53 8.00 -0.87 -10.24
CA ASP A 53 9.05 0.06 -9.80
C ASP A 53 8.52 1.16 -8.88
N SER A 54 7.30 1.65 -9.15
CA SER A 54 6.65 2.65 -8.32
C SER A 54 6.23 2.08 -6.96
N VAL A 55 5.63 0.90 -6.94
CA VAL A 55 5.27 0.19 -5.70
C VAL A 55 6.51 -0.09 -4.85
N GLU A 56 7.56 -0.62 -5.48
CA GLU A 56 8.87 -0.84 -4.84
C GLU A 56 9.46 0.45 -4.27
N ALA A 57 9.32 1.57 -4.98
CA ALA A 57 9.82 2.86 -4.51
C ALA A 57 9.06 3.39 -3.30
N VAL A 58 7.73 3.24 -3.26
CA VAL A 58 6.94 3.71 -2.11
C VAL A 58 7.14 2.82 -0.88
N LEU A 59 7.34 1.52 -1.07
CA LEU A 59 7.64 0.56 0.01
C LEU A 59 9.01 0.77 0.66
N ARG A 60 9.87 1.66 0.15
CA ARG A 60 11.10 2.10 0.82
C ARG A 60 10.88 3.21 1.85
N LYS A 61 9.67 3.78 1.93
CA LYS A 61 9.33 4.84 2.89
C LYS A 61 9.02 4.24 4.27
N ARG A 62 9.76 4.67 5.29
CA ARG A 62 9.64 4.15 6.65
C ARG A 62 8.23 4.27 7.24
N GLU A 63 7.53 5.39 7.01
CA GLU A 63 6.17 5.55 7.54
C GLU A 63 5.19 4.52 6.97
N LEU A 64 5.26 4.27 5.66
CA LEU A 64 4.46 3.24 4.99
C LEU A 64 4.83 1.83 5.48
N GLN A 65 6.13 1.55 5.63
CA GLN A 65 6.62 0.27 6.19
C GLN A 65 6.10 0.02 7.60
N HIS A 66 6.18 1.01 8.48
CA HIS A 66 5.72 0.89 9.85
C HIS A 66 4.21 0.69 9.92
N ALA A 67 3.44 1.43 9.12
CA ALA A 67 1.99 1.26 9.04
C ALA A 67 1.61 -0.17 8.61
N ILE A 68 2.27 -0.70 7.57
CA ILE A 68 2.06 -2.07 7.10
C ILE A 68 2.38 -3.10 8.19
N LEU A 69 3.54 -2.97 8.82
CA LEU A 69 3.96 -3.90 9.88
C LEU A 69 2.97 -3.88 11.06
N VAL A 70 2.53 -2.70 11.50
CA VAL A 70 1.56 -2.59 12.60
C VAL A 70 0.21 -3.18 12.21
N GLY A 71 -0.33 -2.84 11.04
CA GLY A 71 -1.65 -3.34 10.63
C GLY A 71 -1.67 -4.86 10.42
N VAL A 72 -0.64 -5.40 9.77
CA VAL A 72 -0.52 -6.86 9.59
C VAL A 72 -0.46 -7.58 10.94
N GLU A 73 0.31 -7.09 11.91
CA GLU A 73 0.37 -7.70 13.23
C GLU A 73 -0.97 -7.60 13.97
N LEU A 74 -1.70 -6.50 13.87
CA LEU A 74 -3.02 -6.35 14.49
C LEU A 74 -4.04 -7.34 13.94
N ASP A 75 -4.08 -7.50 12.62
CA ASP A 75 -4.90 -8.53 11.96
C ASP A 75 -4.53 -9.94 12.45
N GLU A 76 -3.23 -10.28 12.51
CA GLU A 76 -2.77 -11.61 12.94
C GLU A 76 -3.06 -11.86 14.43
N ILE A 77 -2.97 -10.84 15.28
CA ILE A 77 -3.32 -10.95 16.71
C ILE A 77 -4.84 -11.14 16.85
N ALA A 78 -5.65 -10.44 16.06
CA ALA A 78 -7.09 -10.65 16.00
C ALA A 78 -7.41 -12.08 15.55
N GLU A 79 -6.71 -12.60 14.54
CA GLU A 79 -6.95 -13.94 14.00
C GLU A 79 -6.65 -15.02 15.05
N ARG A 80 -5.66 -14.78 15.91
CA ARG A 80 -5.34 -15.65 17.04
C ARG A 80 -6.27 -15.49 18.25
N GLY A 81 -7.24 -14.58 18.21
CA GLY A 81 -8.14 -14.30 19.34
C GLY A 81 -7.43 -13.66 20.54
N GLN A 82 -6.32 -12.94 20.31
CA GLN A 82 -5.43 -12.44 21.35
C GLN A 82 -5.66 -10.96 21.69
N LEU A 83 -6.61 -10.29 21.03
CA LEU A 83 -7.02 -8.94 21.41
C LEU A 83 -7.97 -9.00 22.61
N SER A 84 -7.94 -7.96 23.44
CA SER A 84 -8.92 -7.82 24.52
C SER A 84 -10.29 -7.43 23.96
N ALA A 85 -11.37 -7.99 24.50
CA ALA A 85 -12.73 -7.50 24.21
C ALA A 85 -12.91 -6.05 24.72
N PRO A 86 -13.63 -5.17 24.01
CA PRO A 86 -14.42 -5.44 22.79
C PRO A 86 -13.62 -5.36 21.48
N LEU A 87 -12.33 -4.97 21.52
CA LEU A 87 -11.53 -4.74 20.30
C LEU A 87 -11.40 -5.99 19.43
N GLN A 88 -11.31 -7.18 20.05
CA GLN A 88 -11.30 -8.45 19.32
C GLN A 88 -12.47 -8.56 18.34
N GLN A 89 -13.70 -8.35 18.82
CA GLN A 89 -14.90 -8.44 18.01
C GLN A 89 -14.94 -7.35 16.94
N ILE A 90 -14.56 -6.13 17.31
CA ILE A 90 -14.57 -4.97 16.41
C ILE A 90 -13.68 -5.24 15.19
N VAL A 91 -12.43 -5.65 15.43
CA VAL A 91 -11.45 -5.94 14.35
C VAL A 91 -11.83 -7.20 13.59
N GLU A 92 -12.22 -8.29 14.27
CA GLU A 92 -12.57 -9.54 13.58
C GLU A 92 -13.80 -9.42 12.67
N SER A 93 -14.79 -8.64 13.11
CA SER A 93 -16.01 -8.39 12.37
C SER A 93 -15.85 -7.38 11.24
N ASP A 94 -14.72 -6.67 11.19
CA ASP A 94 -14.53 -5.56 10.25
C ASP A 94 -15.64 -4.51 10.39
N GLU A 95 -15.83 -4.03 11.63
CA GLU A 95 -16.96 -3.18 11.97
C GLU A 95 -16.88 -1.83 11.24
N GLY A 96 -17.80 -1.54 10.31
CA GLY A 96 -17.74 -0.32 9.49
C GLY A 96 -17.85 1.04 10.20
N LEU A 97 -17.86 1.10 11.54
CA LEU A 97 -17.68 2.33 12.34
C LEU A 97 -16.31 2.40 13.04
N PHE A 98 -15.55 1.30 13.00
CA PHE A 98 -14.14 1.29 13.33
C PHE A 98 -13.41 1.95 12.17
N GLY A 99 -12.75 3.08 12.46
CA GLY A 99 -12.07 3.89 11.45
C GLY A 99 -10.56 3.98 11.65
N VAL A 100 -9.99 3.08 12.45
CA VAL A 100 -8.61 3.19 12.95
C VAL A 100 -7.62 2.61 11.93
N ASP A 101 -7.99 1.51 11.31
CA ASP A 101 -7.52 0.99 10.03
C ASP A 101 -7.34 2.08 8.97
N GLU A 102 -8.40 2.78 8.55
CA GLU A 102 -8.26 3.83 7.55
C GLU A 102 -7.42 4.99 8.08
N THR A 103 -7.49 5.30 9.38
CA THR A 103 -6.66 6.36 9.98
C THR A 103 -5.17 6.04 9.86
N ILE A 104 -4.77 4.78 10.11
CA ILE A 104 -3.38 4.33 9.95
C ILE A 104 -2.99 4.35 8.48
N ALA A 105 -3.85 3.83 7.59
CA ALA A 105 -3.61 3.79 6.16
C ALA A 105 -3.45 5.21 5.58
N LEU A 106 -4.39 6.11 5.88
CA LEU A 106 -4.41 7.52 5.48
C LEU A 106 -3.20 8.28 6.03
N GLY A 107 -2.81 8.02 7.27
CA GLY A 107 -1.60 8.56 7.87
C GLY A 107 -0.36 8.30 7.00
N ALA A 108 -0.21 7.07 6.50
CA ALA A 108 0.88 6.71 5.61
C ALA A 108 0.77 7.35 4.22
N VAL A 109 -0.45 7.53 3.71
CA VAL A 109 -0.71 8.18 2.40
C VAL A 109 -0.18 9.60 2.33
N TYR A 110 -0.20 10.35 3.44
CA TYR A 110 0.28 11.74 3.46
C TYR A 110 1.74 11.91 3.02
N THR A 111 2.56 10.85 3.06
CA THR A 111 3.92 10.85 2.51
C THR A 111 4.00 11.15 1.01
N TYR A 112 2.89 10.97 0.27
CA TYR A 112 2.75 11.23 -1.17
C TYR A 112 1.70 12.32 -1.49
N GLY A 113 1.31 13.11 -0.49
CA GLY A 113 0.51 14.32 -0.66
C GLY A 113 -0.97 14.09 -0.96
N SER A 114 -1.69 15.19 -1.22
CA SER A 114 -3.16 15.19 -1.35
C SER A 114 -3.69 14.39 -2.54
N ILE A 115 -2.91 14.24 -3.62
CA ILE A 115 -3.29 13.40 -4.77
C ILE A 115 -3.36 11.92 -4.37
N ALA A 116 -2.43 11.48 -3.52
CA ALA A 116 -2.47 10.13 -2.97
C ALA A 116 -3.70 9.96 -2.06
N VAL A 117 -4.04 10.98 -1.26
CA VAL A 117 -5.23 10.96 -0.38
C VAL A 117 -6.53 10.78 -1.16
N THR A 118 -6.72 11.53 -2.25
CA THR A 118 -7.92 11.39 -3.08
C THR A 118 -7.99 10.02 -3.77
N THR A 119 -6.83 9.51 -4.20
CA THR A 119 -6.73 8.17 -4.81
C THR A 119 -7.03 7.06 -3.80
N PHE A 120 -6.54 7.21 -2.55
CA PHE A 120 -6.82 6.27 -1.47
C PHE A 120 -8.32 6.18 -1.19
N GLY A 121 -9.01 7.30 -0.97
CA GLY A 121 -10.46 7.28 -0.74
C GLY A 121 -11.26 6.71 -1.92
N HIS A 122 -10.74 6.81 -3.15
CA HIS A 122 -11.34 6.14 -4.30
C HIS A 122 -11.13 4.62 -4.24
N LEU A 123 -9.92 4.15 -3.94
CA LEU A 123 -9.60 2.72 -3.88
C LEU A 123 -10.27 2.02 -2.70
N ASP A 124 -10.30 2.67 -1.55
CA ASP A 124 -11.00 2.20 -0.36
C ASP A 124 -12.49 2.01 -0.64
N LYS A 125 -13.14 3.00 -1.28
CA LYS A 125 -14.57 2.86 -1.60
C LYS A 125 -14.88 1.78 -2.65
N ASN A 126 -14.04 1.65 -3.68
CA ASN A 126 -14.34 0.78 -4.82
C ASN A 126 -13.76 -0.63 -4.70
N LYS A 127 -12.81 -0.84 -3.77
CA LYS A 127 -12.09 -2.09 -3.48
C LYS A 127 -11.83 -2.90 -4.77
N ILE A 128 -10.81 -2.55 -5.56
CA ILE A 128 -10.48 -3.24 -6.82
C ILE A 128 -9.29 -4.19 -6.71
N GLY A 129 -9.20 -5.18 -7.61
CA GLY A 129 -8.09 -6.13 -7.65
C GLY A 129 -7.94 -6.90 -6.33
N ILE A 130 -6.71 -7.01 -5.82
CA ILE A 130 -6.42 -7.74 -4.57
C ILE A 130 -7.11 -7.11 -3.34
N ILE A 131 -7.41 -5.81 -3.36
CA ILE A 131 -8.15 -5.16 -2.26
C ILE A 131 -9.54 -5.80 -2.11
N ASN A 132 -10.24 -6.05 -3.22
CA ASN A 132 -11.53 -6.75 -3.21
C ASN A 132 -11.43 -8.17 -2.63
N ASP A 133 -10.35 -8.88 -2.96
CA ASP A 133 -10.19 -10.27 -2.55
C ASP A 133 -9.87 -10.38 -1.05
N LEU A 134 -9.18 -9.37 -0.49
CA LEU A 134 -8.97 -9.22 0.95
C LEU A 134 -10.26 -8.86 1.69
N ASP A 135 -11.01 -7.86 1.18
CA ASP A 135 -12.28 -7.37 1.74
C ASP A 135 -13.37 -8.45 1.76
N THR A 136 -13.52 -9.17 0.65
CA THR A 136 -14.56 -10.21 0.54
C THR A 136 -14.27 -11.48 1.33
N LYS A 137 -13.21 -11.49 2.15
CA LYS A 137 -12.74 -12.63 2.97
C LYS A 137 -12.76 -13.95 2.17
N LYS A 138 -12.39 -13.89 0.88
CA LYS A 138 -12.35 -15.09 0.00
C LYS A 138 -11.27 -16.09 0.44
N GLY A 139 -10.45 -15.74 1.42
CA GLY A 139 -9.49 -16.60 2.10
C GLY A 139 -9.84 -16.83 3.58
N ILE A 140 -9.00 -17.62 4.25
CA ILE A 140 -9.02 -17.79 5.70
C ILE A 140 -8.10 -16.69 6.27
N GLY A 141 -8.68 -15.67 6.90
CA GLY A 141 -7.91 -14.60 7.53
C GLY A 141 -8.75 -13.37 7.88
N ILE A 142 -8.27 -12.59 8.87
CA ILE A 142 -8.76 -11.23 9.15
C ILE A 142 -7.88 -10.25 8.38
N HIS A 143 -8.48 -9.28 7.69
CA HIS A 143 -7.77 -8.35 6.81
C HIS A 143 -8.19 -6.88 7.00
N THR A 144 -8.81 -6.55 8.13
CA THR A 144 -9.35 -5.22 8.47
C THR A 144 -8.33 -4.10 8.31
N PHE A 145 -7.06 -4.32 8.64
CA PHE A 145 -6.05 -3.30 8.38
C PHE A 145 -5.40 -3.44 7.00
N LEU A 146 -5.26 -4.67 6.51
CA LEU A 146 -4.41 -4.96 5.36
C LEU A 146 -4.97 -4.44 4.05
N ASP A 147 -6.28 -4.53 3.82
CA ASP A 147 -6.90 -4.08 2.57
C ASP A 147 -6.73 -2.57 2.37
N ASP A 148 -6.91 -1.77 3.43
CA ASP A 148 -6.67 -0.32 3.43
C ASP A 148 -5.20 0.03 3.28
N LEU A 149 -4.31 -0.74 3.90
CA LEU A 149 -2.86 -0.55 3.74
C LEU A 149 -2.42 -0.87 2.30
N VAL A 150 -3.01 -1.86 1.66
CA VAL A 150 -2.76 -2.15 0.24
C VAL A 150 -3.32 -1.02 -0.64
N ALA A 151 -4.51 -0.50 -0.34
CA ALA A 151 -5.06 0.69 -0.99
C ALA A 151 -4.13 1.91 -0.84
N SER A 152 -3.54 2.10 0.35
CA SER A 152 -2.58 3.17 0.65
C SER A 152 -1.30 3.05 -0.19
N VAL A 153 -0.72 1.86 -0.30
CA VAL A 153 0.46 1.60 -1.15
C VAL A 153 0.14 1.89 -2.61
N ALA A 154 -0.99 1.38 -3.13
CA ALA A 154 -1.41 1.61 -4.50
C ALA A 154 -1.64 3.11 -4.78
N ALA A 155 -2.30 3.83 -3.87
CA ALA A 155 -2.53 5.27 -3.98
C ALA A 155 -1.23 6.08 -4.00
N CYS A 156 -0.27 5.74 -3.12
CA CYS A 156 1.05 6.36 -3.10
C CYS A 156 1.82 6.11 -4.41
N ALA A 157 1.81 4.88 -4.90
CA ALA A 157 2.50 4.49 -6.12
C ALA A 157 1.87 5.14 -7.36
N ALA A 158 0.55 5.27 -7.41
CA ALA A 158 -0.19 5.98 -8.44
C ALA A 158 0.11 7.50 -8.42
N SER A 159 0.10 8.13 -7.24
CA SER A 159 0.50 9.54 -7.07
C SER A 159 1.92 9.79 -7.56
N ARG A 160 2.86 8.90 -7.22
CA ARG A 160 4.24 8.96 -7.71
C ARG A 160 4.33 8.88 -9.24
N ILE A 161 3.52 8.04 -9.89
CA ILE A 161 3.45 7.97 -11.36
C ILE A 161 2.92 9.29 -11.91
N ALA A 162 1.80 9.80 -11.38
CA ALA A 162 1.19 11.05 -11.85
C ALA A 162 2.16 12.25 -11.80
N HIS A 163 2.96 12.36 -10.73
CA HIS A 163 4.02 13.37 -10.67
C HIS A 163 5.09 13.15 -11.74
N ARG A 164 5.58 11.92 -11.91
CA ARG A 164 6.57 11.58 -12.94
C ARG A 164 6.05 11.83 -14.36
N THR A 165 4.77 11.64 -14.62
CA THR A 165 4.13 11.96 -15.90
C THR A 165 4.32 13.42 -16.26
N ARG A 166 4.14 14.31 -15.28
CA ARG A 166 4.30 15.74 -15.51
C ARG A 166 5.75 16.09 -15.86
N ASP A 167 6.71 15.51 -15.15
CA ASP A 167 8.14 15.71 -15.42
C ASP A 167 8.50 15.24 -16.84
N LEU A 168 7.98 14.08 -17.27
CA LEU A 168 8.19 13.56 -18.63
C LEU A 168 7.58 14.49 -19.69
N GLN A 169 6.34 14.97 -19.47
CA GLN A 169 5.69 15.89 -20.39
C GLN A 169 6.47 17.20 -20.55
N GLU A 170 7.04 17.74 -19.46
CA GLU A 170 7.88 18.94 -19.50
C GLU A 170 9.19 18.71 -20.26
N ALA A 171 9.71 17.48 -20.25
CA ALA A 171 10.83 17.05 -21.07
C ALA A 171 10.46 16.69 -22.51
N GLY A 172 9.17 16.73 -22.88
CA GLY A 172 8.68 16.29 -24.20
C GLY A 172 8.73 14.77 -24.41
N LEU A 173 8.75 14.00 -23.31
CA LEU A 173 8.85 12.54 -23.27
C LEU A 173 7.56 11.90 -22.76
N THR A 174 7.45 10.59 -22.96
CA THR A 174 6.39 9.72 -22.44
C THR A 174 6.99 8.52 -21.72
N PHE A 175 6.15 7.71 -21.08
CA PHE A 175 6.60 6.44 -20.49
C PHE A 175 7.12 5.45 -21.53
N GLU A 176 6.66 5.54 -22.79
CA GLU A 176 7.17 4.76 -23.92
C GLU A 176 8.63 5.11 -24.23
N ASP A 177 8.98 6.40 -24.18
CA ASP A 177 10.35 6.87 -24.42
C ASP A 177 11.31 6.39 -23.33
N VAL A 178 10.85 6.32 -22.08
CA VAL A 178 11.62 5.77 -20.95
C VAL A 178 11.93 4.29 -21.17
N GLN A 179 10.97 3.50 -21.67
CA GLN A 179 11.20 2.08 -21.94
C GLN A 179 12.20 1.85 -23.07
N ASN A 180 12.21 2.74 -24.07
CA ASN A 180 13.11 2.66 -25.21
C ASN A 180 14.53 3.17 -24.89
N GLY A 181 14.80 3.61 -23.66
CA GLY A 181 16.11 4.13 -23.24
C GLY A 181 16.40 5.55 -23.74
N ASN A 182 15.36 6.30 -24.13
CA ASN A 182 15.47 7.65 -24.69
C ASN A 182 15.27 8.76 -23.64
N ALA A 183 15.17 8.39 -22.35
CA ALA A 183 14.91 9.29 -21.22
C ALA A 183 16.08 9.36 -20.24
#